data_AF-A0A972XDD4-F1
#
_entry.id   AF-A0A972XDD4-F1
#
_cell.length_a   1.000
_cell.length_b   1.000
_cell.length_c   1.000
_cell.angle_alpha   90.00
_cell.angle_beta   90.00
_cell.angle_gamma   90.00
#
_symmetry.space_group_name_H-M   'P 1'
#
loop_
_entity.id
_entity.type
_entity.pdbx_description
1 polymer ?
#
loop_
_entity_poly.entity_id
_entity_poly.type
_entity_poly.pdbx_seq_one_letter_code
_entity_poly.pdbx_strand_id
1 'polypeptide(L)' 'MRIQPGCRVEVTTARGERIQMVALSGETNGRDVKVVWVMEPDEFEARGNAGHRIPWPSDAVNELA' A
#
# COMPACT_ATOMS: atom_id res chain seq x y z
N MET A 1 -9.79 6.24 9.82
CA MET A 1 -8.69 6.46 8.87
C MET A 1 -9.06 5.75 7.58
N ARG A 2 -9.01 6.40 6.42
CA ARG A 2 -9.50 5.79 5.16
C ARG A 2 -8.38 5.92 4.13
N ILE A 3 -7.64 4.83 3.94
CA ILE A 3 -6.59 4.77 2.92
C ILE A 3 -7.22 5.01 1.55
N GLN A 4 -6.67 5.95 0.81
CA GLN A 4 -7.10 6.31 -0.54
C GLN A 4 -5.94 6.14 -1.53
N PRO A 5 -6.22 5.92 -2.82
CA PRO A 5 -5.20 5.97 -3.86
C PRO A 5 -4.41 7.29 -3.82
N GLY A 6 -3.08 7.20 -3.89
CA GLY A 6 -2.15 8.32 -3.78
C GLY A 6 -1.68 8.63 -2.35
N CYS A 7 -2.29 8.05 -1.31
CA CYS A 7 -1.83 8.26 0.06
C CYS A 7 -0.45 7.62 0.28
N ARG A 8 0.42 8.32 1.02
CA ARG A 8 1.62 7.71 1.59
C ARG A 8 1.19 6.85 2.78
N VAL A 9 1.66 5.61 2.78
CA VAL A 9 1.34 4.61 3.80
C VAL A 9 2.61 3.97 4.33
N GLU A 10 2.57 3.47 5.54
CA GLU A 10 3.57 2.60 6.13
C GLU A 10 3.04 1.16 6.07
N VAL A 11 3.83 0.24 5.53
CA VAL A 11 3.49 -1.19 5.53
C VAL A 11 4.46 -1.97 6.41
N THR A 12 3.94 -2.97 7.12
CA THR A 12 4.76 -3.86 7.96
C THR A 12 5.13 -5.12 7.17
N THR A 13 6.43 -5.42 7.07
CA THR A 13 6.94 -6.63 6.40
C THR A 13 6.76 -7.87 7.27
N ALA A 14 6.92 -9.05 6.67
CA ALA A 14 6.91 -10.32 7.39
C ALA A 14 8.01 -10.41 8.48
N ARG A 15 9.05 -9.58 8.40
CA ARG A 15 10.11 -9.47 9.41
C ARG A 15 9.80 -8.43 10.50
N GLY A 16 8.66 -7.76 10.42
CA GLY A 16 8.27 -6.68 11.33
C GLY A 16 8.88 -5.31 11.01
N GLU A 17 9.55 -5.18 9.86
CA GLU A 17 10.10 -3.90 9.42
C GLU A 17 8.98 -3.01 8.89
N ARG A 18 9.13 -1.69 9.07
CA ARG A 18 8.18 -0.71 8.57
C ARG A 18 8.80 0.03 7.40
N ILE A 19 8.11 0.00 6.26
CA ILE A 19 8.57 0.63 5.02
C ILE A 19 7.50 1.56 4.47
N GLN A 20 7.91 2.68 3.89
CA GLN A 20 6.98 3.65 3.29
C GLN A 20 6.65 3.25 1.85
N MET A 21 5.36 3.28 1.52
CA MET A 21 4.82 2.96 0.21
C MET A 21 3.75 4.00 -0.18
N VAL A 22 3.27 3.91 -1.42
CA VAL A 22 2.10 4.65 -1.90
C VAL A 22 0.95 3.68 -2.10
N ALA A 23 -0.22 4.00 -1.54
CA ALA A 23 -1.44 3.24 -1.78
C ALA A 23 -1.96 3.51 -3.20
N LEU A 24 -2.29 2.46 -3.93
CA LEU A 24 -2.91 2.51 -5.27
C LEU A 24 -4.42 2.22 -5.22
N SER A 25 -4.90 1.75 -4.07
CA SER A 25 -6.30 1.45 -3.80
C SER A 25 -6.65 1.82 -2.37
N GLY A 26 -7.95 1.93 -2.06
CA GLY A 26 -8.40 1.71 -0.69
C GLY A 26 -8.36 0.22 -0.32
N GLU A 27 -8.91 -0.13 0.84
CA GLU A 27 -9.12 -1.54 1.20
C GLU A 27 -10.05 -2.24 0.21
N THR A 28 -9.60 -3.37 -0.30
CA THR A 28 -10.37 -4.24 -1.21
C THR A 28 -10.34 -5.69 -0.74
N ASN A 29 -11.25 -6.51 -1.25
CA ASN A 29 -11.23 -7.95 -1.01
C ASN A 29 -10.06 -8.60 -1.76
N GLY A 30 -9.11 -9.17 -1.04
CA GLY A 30 -8.23 -10.20 -1.57
C GLY A 30 -8.94 -11.55 -1.61
N ARG A 31 -8.17 -12.62 -1.89
CA ARG A 31 -8.70 -13.99 -1.91
C ARG A 31 -9.16 -14.45 -0.52
N ASP A 32 -8.32 -14.22 0.48
CA ASP A 32 -8.51 -14.74 1.85
C ASP A 32 -8.61 -13.61 2.89
N VAL A 33 -7.99 -12.45 2.62
CA VAL A 33 -7.95 -11.29 3.52
C VAL A 33 -8.22 -9.99 2.76
N LYS A 34 -8.54 -8.93 3.49
CA LYS A 34 -8.57 -7.57 2.94
C LYS A 34 -7.16 -7.12 2.60
N VAL A 35 -7.01 -6.44 1.47
CA VAL A 35 -5.72 -5.94 1.00
C VAL A 35 -5.79 -4.49 0.56
N VAL A 36 -4.64 -3.83 0.62
CA VAL A 36 -4.38 -2.55 -0.04
C VAL A 36 -3.30 -2.81 -1.10
N TRP A 37 -3.53 -2.35 -2.32
CA TRP A 37 -2.50 -2.39 -3.35
C TRP A 37 -1.54 -1.23 -3.12
N VAL A 38 -0.25 -1.52 -3.06
CA VAL A 38 0.80 -0.53 -2.81
C VAL A 38 1.88 -0.59 -3.88
N MET A 39 2.68 0.47 -3.95
CA MET A 39 3.84 0.61 -4.83
C MET A 39 4.93 1.39 -4.10
N GLU A 40 6.18 1.19 -4.51
CA GLU A 40 7.27 2.04 -4.05
C GLU A 40 7.06 3.51 -4.47
N PRO A 41 7.42 4.46 -3.60
CA PRO A 41 7.38 5.89 -3.90
C PRO A 41 7.97 6.32 -5.24
N ASP A 42 9.20 5.90 -5.50
CA ASP A 42 9.97 6.36 -6.66
C ASP A 42 9.35 5.82 -7.96
N GLU A 43 8.79 4.61 -7.92
CA GLU A 43 8.05 4.06 -9.05
C GLU A 43 6.73 4.79 -9.28
N PHE A 44 6.03 5.18 -8.20
CA PHE A 44 4.80 5.96 -8.31
C PHE A 44 5.07 7.35 -8.92
N GLU A 45 6.18 7.99 -8.58
CA GLU A 45 6.57 9.27 -9.19
C GLU A 45 6.90 9.12 -10.68
N ALA A 46 7.57 8.03 -11.06
CA ALA A 46 7.95 7.78 -12.44
C ALA A 46 6.77 7.32 -13.34
N ARG A 47 5.82 6.57 -12.79
CA ARG A 47 4.81 5.81 -13.57
C ARG A 47 3.36 6.02 -13.13
N GLY A 48 3.13 6.72 -12.02
CA GLY A 48 1.82 6.85 -11.40
C GLY A 48 1.17 5.49 -11.11
N ASN A 49 -0.13 5.38 -11.36
CA ASN A 49 -0.90 4.16 -11.10
C ASN A 49 -0.60 2.96 -12.04
N ALA A 50 0.33 3.12 -13.00
CA ALA A 50 0.67 2.11 -14.00
C ALA A 50 1.91 1.27 -13.64
N GLY A 51 2.59 1.57 -12.53
CA GLY A 51 3.72 0.77 -12.04
C GLY A 51 3.31 -0.57 -11.41
N HIS A 52 4.28 -1.24 -10.80
CA HIS A 52 4.11 -2.53 -10.16
C HIS A 52 3.19 -2.44 -8.94
N ARG A 53 2.21 -3.35 -8.87
CA ARG A 53 1.20 -3.37 -7.81
C ARG A 53 1.45 -4.54 -6.89
N ILE A 54 1.71 -4.24 -5.62
CA ILE A 54 1.96 -5.24 -4.59
C ILE A 54 0.76 -5.29 -3.66
N PRO A 55 0.09 -6.44 -3.47
CA PRO A 55 -0.99 -6.55 -2.51
C PRO A 55 -0.40 -6.68 -1.09
N TRP A 56 -0.86 -5.84 -0.17
CA TRP A 56 -0.49 -5.93 1.24
C TRP A 56 -1.72 -6.17 2.11
N PRO A 57 -1.66 -7.06 3.13
CA PRO A 57 -2.75 -7.22 4.10
C PRO A 57 -3.12 -5.89 4.73
N SER A 58 -4.41 -5.53 4.76
CA SER A 58 -4.82 -4.20 5.19
C SER A 58 -4.56 -3.92 6.67
N ASP A 59 -4.53 -4.96 7.51
CA ASP A 59 -4.16 -4.89 8.92
C ASP A 59 -2.67 -4.57 9.16
N ALA A 60 -1.84 -4.76 8.14
CA ALA A 60 -0.42 -4.42 8.14
C ALA A 60 -0.11 -3.07 7.46
N VAL A 61 -1.14 -2.30 7.08
CA VAL A 61 -0.99 -1.00 6.38
C VAL A 61 -1.56 0.12 7.24
N ASN A 62 -0.76 1.15 7.49
CA ASN A 62 -1.15 2.34 8.23
C ASN A 62 -0.94 3.58 7.36
N GLU A 63 -1.87 4.53 7.37
CA GLU A 63 -1.66 5.81 6.69
C GLU A 63 -0.66 6.66 7.49
N LEU A 64 0.24 7.34 6.78
CA LEU A 64 1.20 8.26 7.40
C LEU A 64 0.50 9.60 7.61
N ALA A 65 0.45 10.06 8.87
CA ALA A 65 -0.16 11.33 9.28
C ALA A 65 0.65 12.55 8.82
#